data_AF-C2EK93-F1
#
_entry.id   AF-C2EK93-F1
#
_cell.length_a   1.000
_cell.length_b   1.000
_cell.length_c   1.000
_cell.angle_alpha   90.00
_cell.angle_beta   90.00
_cell.angle_gamma   90.00
#
_symmetry.space_group_name_H-M   'P 1'
#
loop_
_entity.id
_entity.type
_entity.pdbx_description
1 polymer ?
#
loop_
_entity_poly.entity_id
_entity_poly.type
_entity_poly.pdbx_seq_one_letter_code
_entity_poly.pdbx_strand_id
1 'polypeptide(L)'
;MIFMLKKNLLPLTSMVLVLGLGGLVTHIDSVQASAFGRSGIVTVPKKMQGTWYSYDRDAHNGKKITFTAHTVNGRMIYVQDKDTINNYLNGKIKNQKTFDQTTQNWMSGRITKMKNDVFYEIDPWITFEKWSLYRVTPQIINGKQHNVLVYSSRYDGGNYYRSKKLAKQMKNFKFEKVNYTM
;
A
#
# COMPACT_ATOMS: atom_id res chain seq x y z
N MET A 1 18.23 13.01 -64.15
CA MET A 1 18.50 11.63 -63.71
C MET A 1 17.16 10.92 -63.56
N ILE A 2 16.90 9.96 -64.44
CA ILE A 2 15.67 9.16 -64.52
C ILE A 2 15.76 8.05 -63.46
N PHE A 3 14.70 7.83 -62.67
CA PHE A 3 14.01 6.55 -62.58
C PHE A 3 12.62 6.74 -61.94
N MET A 4 11.60 6.46 -62.76
CA MET A 4 10.19 6.27 -62.39
C MET A 4 10.04 4.99 -61.54
N LEU A 5 9.03 4.94 -60.67
CA LEU A 5 7.85 4.10 -60.91
C LEU A 5 6.68 4.49 -59.97
N LYS A 6 5.60 4.98 -60.58
CA LYS A 6 4.25 4.95 -60.02
C LYS A 6 3.70 3.52 -60.12
N LYS A 7 2.86 3.11 -59.16
CA LYS A 7 1.62 2.37 -59.43
C LYS A 7 0.63 2.53 -58.27
N ASN A 8 -0.50 3.14 -58.60
CA ASN A 8 -1.72 3.18 -57.79
C ASN A 8 -2.42 1.81 -57.82
N LEU A 9 -2.99 1.39 -56.69
CA LEU A 9 -4.19 0.53 -56.63
C LEU A 9 -4.95 0.83 -55.32
N LEU A 10 -6.18 1.32 -55.45
CA LEU A 10 -7.21 1.39 -54.41
C LEU A 10 -8.17 0.17 -54.58
N PRO A 11 -9.20 0.00 -53.71
CA PRO A 11 -9.25 -0.99 -52.65
C PRO A 11 -10.11 -2.22 -53.04
N LEU A 12 -9.85 -3.39 -52.44
CA LEU A 12 -10.80 -4.51 -52.52
C LEU A 12 -11.58 -4.62 -51.21
N THR A 13 -12.89 -4.63 -51.38
CA THR A 13 -13.95 -4.72 -50.37
C THR A 13 -14.07 -6.12 -49.75
N SER A 14 -14.57 -6.10 -48.50
CA SER A 14 -15.30 -7.17 -47.81
C SER A 14 -14.51 -8.37 -47.29
N MET A 15 -14.46 -8.54 -45.96
CA MET A 15 -15.39 -9.45 -45.26
C MET A 15 -15.20 -9.28 -43.74
N VAL A 16 -16.30 -9.07 -43.02
CA VAL A 16 -16.37 -9.10 -41.57
C VAL A 16 -16.13 -10.54 -41.11
N LEU A 17 -15.15 -10.77 -40.24
CA LEU A 17 -15.11 -11.96 -39.39
C LEU A 17 -15.07 -11.48 -37.93
N VAL A 18 -16.24 -11.47 -37.30
CA VAL A 18 -16.37 -11.42 -35.84
C VAL A 18 -16.04 -12.83 -35.35
N LEU A 19 -14.91 -12.98 -34.68
CA LEU A 19 -14.67 -14.10 -33.77
C LEU A 19 -14.44 -13.52 -32.38
N GLY A 20 -15.45 -13.70 -31.54
CA GLY A 20 -15.39 -13.37 -30.13
C GLY A 20 -14.52 -14.35 -29.34
N LEU A 21 -14.05 -13.83 -28.20
CA LEU A 21 -13.73 -14.54 -26.96
C LEU A 21 -12.63 -15.60 -27.01
N GLY A 22 -11.40 -15.16 -26.70
CA GLY A 22 -10.37 -15.98 -26.08
C GLY A 22 -9.66 -15.12 -25.03
N GLY A 23 -9.76 -15.49 -23.76
CA GLY A 23 -9.44 -14.65 -22.61
C GLY A 23 -8.01 -14.10 -22.59
N LEU A 24 -7.87 -12.95 -21.93
CA LEU A 24 -6.60 -12.51 -21.36
C LEU A 24 -6.06 -13.65 -20.49
N VAL A 25 -5.12 -14.41 -21.02
CA VAL A 25 -4.29 -15.31 -20.23
C VAL A 25 -3.42 -14.40 -19.37
N THR A 26 -3.89 -14.08 -18.17
CA THR A 26 -2.98 -13.77 -17.08
C THR A 26 -2.14 -15.03 -16.91
N HIS A 27 -0.87 -14.96 -17.30
CA HIS A 27 0.11 -15.92 -16.83
C HIS A 27 0.09 -15.84 -15.30
N ILE A 28 -0.65 -16.74 -14.67
CA ILE A 28 -0.49 -17.05 -13.26
C ILE A 28 0.74 -17.92 -13.25
N ASP A 29 1.90 -17.30 -13.03
CA ASP A 29 3.07 -18.04 -12.60
C ASP A 29 2.63 -18.94 -11.46
N SER A 30 2.96 -20.24 -11.58
CA SER A 30 2.65 -21.27 -10.60
C SER A 30 2.86 -20.73 -9.19
N VAL A 31 1.81 -20.75 -8.37
CA VAL A 31 1.85 -20.32 -6.97
C VAL A 31 2.91 -21.17 -6.27
N GLN A 32 4.12 -20.63 -6.14
CA GLN A 32 5.07 -21.11 -5.15
C GLN A 32 4.31 -21.10 -3.83
N ALA A 33 4.25 -22.26 -3.16
CA ALA A 33 3.70 -22.34 -1.81
C ALA A 33 4.25 -21.15 -1.01
N SER A 34 3.36 -20.38 -0.42
CA SER A 34 3.68 -19.13 0.26
C SER A 34 4.69 -19.37 1.37
N ALA A 35 5.96 -19.09 1.07
CA ALA A 35 7.02 -19.30 2.04
C ALA A 35 6.76 -18.41 3.26
N PHE A 36 6.59 -19.03 4.43
CA PHE A 36 6.32 -18.35 5.69
C PHE A 36 5.02 -17.50 5.69
N GLY A 37 4.03 -17.86 4.88
CA GLY A 37 2.71 -17.21 4.86
C GLY A 37 2.64 -15.92 4.04
N ARG A 38 3.60 -15.67 3.14
CA ARG A 38 3.56 -14.53 2.19
C ARG A 38 2.98 -14.95 0.83
N SER A 39 1.95 -14.27 0.36
CA SER A 39 1.34 -14.49 -0.97
C SER A 39 1.75 -13.47 -2.02
N GLY A 40 2.48 -12.41 -1.64
CA GLY A 40 2.91 -11.39 -2.59
C GLY A 40 3.56 -10.19 -1.90
N ILE A 41 4.06 -9.25 -2.71
CA ILE A 41 4.64 -7.98 -2.25
C ILE A 41 3.60 -6.88 -2.42
N VAL A 42 3.44 -6.03 -1.41
CA VAL A 42 2.54 -4.87 -1.47
C VAL A 42 3.24 -3.71 -2.16
N THR A 43 2.51 -3.01 -3.04
CA THR A 43 2.98 -1.75 -3.62
C THR A 43 2.31 -0.56 -2.94
N VAL A 44 3.09 0.25 -2.24
CA VAL A 44 2.61 1.49 -1.60
C VAL A 44 2.35 2.55 -2.68
N PRO A 45 1.21 3.27 -2.65
CA PRO A 45 0.91 4.31 -3.64
C PRO A 45 1.94 5.42 -3.65
N LYS A 46 2.23 5.96 -4.84
CA LYS A 46 3.19 7.06 -5.04
C LYS A 46 2.94 8.26 -4.11
N LYS A 47 1.68 8.63 -3.87
CA LYS A 47 1.32 9.74 -2.96
C LYS A 47 1.76 9.52 -1.51
N MET A 48 1.85 8.27 -1.06
CA MET A 48 2.29 7.88 0.28
C MET A 48 3.80 7.71 0.39
N GLN A 49 4.49 7.40 -0.71
CA GLN A 49 5.94 7.16 -0.73
C GLN A 49 6.74 8.38 -0.26
N GLY A 50 7.87 8.15 0.41
CA GLY A 50 8.78 9.13 0.99
C GLY A 50 8.62 9.26 2.51
N THR A 51 9.33 10.23 3.07
CA THR A 51 9.37 10.45 4.52
C THR A 51 8.28 11.41 4.97
N TRP A 52 7.73 11.11 6.15
CA TRP A 52 6.72 11.86 6.85
C TRP A 52 7.11 12.01 8.32
N TYR A 53 6.75 13.14 8.93
CA TYR A 53 7.08 13.49 10.29
C TYR A 53 5.83 13.79 11.09
N SER A 54 5.76 13.31 12.33
CA SER A 54 4.72 13.67 13.28
C SER A 54 5.33 14.09 14.62
N TYR A 55 4.62 14.98 15.32
CA TYR A 55 4.87 15.31 16.71
C TYR A 55 3.61 15.11 17.57
N ASP A 56 2.58 14.51 16.99
CA ASP A 56 1.33 14.22 17.67
C ASP A 56 1.59 13.13 18.73
N ARG A 57 0.94 13.27 19.88
CA ARG A 57 1.00 12.25 20.95
C ARG A 57 0.46 10.90 20.47
N ASP A 58 -0.55 10.97 19.61
CA ASP A 58 -1.38 9.86 19.15
C ASP A 58 -0.84 9.22 17.85
N ALA A 59 0.38 9.59 17.43
CA ALA A 59 1.05 9.02 16.27
C ALA A 59 1.95 7.86 16.71
N HIS A 60 1.38 6.66 16.83
CA HIS A 60 2.05 5.50 17.45
C HIS A 60 3.23 4.91 16.65
N ASN A 61 3.41 5.30 15.39
CA ASN A 61 4.54 4.86 14.56
C ASN A 61 5.77 5.79 14.65
N GLY A 62 5.83 6.58 15.73
CA GLY A 62 6.97 7.42 16.08
C GLY A 62 6.98 8.77 15.36
N LYS A 63 8.03 9.55 15.59
CA LYS A 63 8.15 10.93 15.04
C LYS A 63 8.43 10.97 13.53
N LYS A 64 8.72 9.82 12.91
CA LYS A 64 9.11 9.71 11.51
C LYS A 64 8.68 8.34 10.97
N ILE A 65 8.06 8.36 9.79
CA ILE A 65 7.76 7.16 9.01
C ILE A 65 8.19 7.36 7.56
N THR A 66 8.76 6.34 6.93
CA THR A 66 9.21 6.40 5.54
C THR A 66 8.66 5.23 4.77
N PHE A 67 7.95 5.51 3.68
CA PHE A 67 7.45 4.50 2.76
C PHE A 67 8.29 4.48 1.48
N THR A 68 8.69 3.31 1.02
CA THR A 68 9.15 3.13 -0.38
C THR A 68 8.05 2.43 -1.17
N ALA A 69 8.33 2.01 -2.41
CA ALA A 69 7.37 1.21 -3.16
C ALA A 69 6.94 -0.07 -2.41
N HIS A 70 7.83 -0.69 -1.63
CA HIS A 70 7.57 -2.01 -1.02
C HIS A 70 7.96 -2.09 0.45
N THR A 71 8.36 -0.98 1.09
CA THR A 71 8.80 -0.98 2.48
C THR A 71 8.19 0.13 3.31
N VAL A 72 8.10 -0.11 4.62
CA VAL A 72 7.87 0.92 5.65
C VAL A 72 9.04 0.88 6.64
N ASN A 73 9.70 2.03 6.85
CA ASN A 73 10.89 2.15 7.71
C ASN A 73 11.96 1.08 7.39
N GLY A 74 12.14 0.73 6.12
CA GLY A 74 13.11 -0.28 5.66
C GLY A 74 12.63 -1.73 5.75
N ARG A 75 11.44 -1.99 6.32
CA ARG A 75 10.84 -3.33 6.45
C ARG A 75 9.95 -3.66 5.26
N MET A 76 10.13 -4.84 4.67
CA MET A 76 9.34 -5.28 3.51
C MET A 76 7.87 -5.49 3.88
N ILE A 77 6.98 -5.03 3.01
CA ILE A 77 5.54 -5.17 3.17
C ILE A 77 5.06 -6.28 2.23
N TYR A 78 4.51 -7.34 2.82
CA TYR A 78 3.97 -8.48 2.10
C TYR A 78 2.46 -8.59 2.30
N VAL A 79 1.80 -9.25 1.34
CA VAL A 79 0.46 -9.78 1.54
C VAL A 79 0.60 -10.99 2.45
N GLN A 80 -0.11 -10.97 3.57
CA GLN A 80 -0.13 -12.07 4.54
C GLN A 80 -1.30 -13.00 4.26
N ASP A 81 -1.02 -14.30 4.19
CA ASP A 81 -2.05 -15.31 4.05
C ASP A 81 -2.94 -15.33 5.29
N LYS A 82 -4.25 -15.46 5.07
CA LYS A 82 -5.30 -15.45 6.11
C LYS A 82 -5.02 -16.41 7.27
N ASP A 83 -4.40 -17.55 7.00
CA ASP A 83 -4.17 -18.60 8.00
C ASP A 83 -2.85 -18.42 8.77
N THR A 84 -1.98 -17.47 8.37
CA THR A 84 -0.64 -17.29 8.96
C THR A 84 -0.71 -17.01 10.46
N ILE A 85 -1.54 -16.04 10.86
CA ILE A 85 -1.69 -15.67 12.27
C ILE A 85 -2.32 -16.82 13.05
N ASN A 86 -3.38 -17.42 12.53
CA ASN A 86 -4.04 -18.55 13.18
C ASN A 86 -3.08 -19.73 13.38
N ASN A 87 -2.29 -20.07 12.37
CA ASN A 87 -1.29 -21.13 12.47
C ASN A 87 -0.18 -20.79 13.45
N TYR A 88 0.28 -19.54 13.47
CA TYR A 88 1.28 -19.07 14.45
C TYR A 88 0.77 -19.20 15.88
N LEU A 89 -0.41 -18.66 16.17
CA LEU A 89 -0.98 -18.64 17.51
C LEU A 89 -1.34 -20.04 18.04
N ASN A 90 -1.67 -20.98 17.14
CA ASN A 90 -1.98 -22.36 17.51
C ASN A 90 -0.76 -23.31 17.41
N GLY A 91 0.46 -22.78 17.23
CA GLY A 91 1.68 -23.61 17.16
C GLY A 91 1.74 -24.55 15.95
N LYS A 92 1.03 -24.22 14.86
CA LYS A 92 0.97 -25.02 13.61
C LYS A 92 2.05 -24.65 12.59
N ILE A 93 2.89 -23.67 12.90
CA ILE A 93 4.01 -23.27 12.03
C ILE A 93 5.12 -24.33 12.13
N LYS A 94 5.42 -24.98 11.00
CA LYS A 94 6.59 -25.85 10.89
C LYS A 94 7.87 -25.02 10.99
N ASN A 95 8.87 -25.52 11.73
CA ASN A 95 10.16 -24.85 11.93
C ASN A 95 10.02 -23.42 12.47
N GLN A 96 9.31 -23.27 13.59
CA GLN A 96 9.03 -21.97 14.25
C GLN A 96 10.25 -21.05 14.32
N LYS A 97 11.42 -21.56 14.75
CA LYS A 97 12.66 -20.77 14.83
C LYS A 97 13.03 -20.12 13.49
N THR A 98 12.96 -20.86 12.39
CA THR A 98 13.27 -20.34 11.05
C THR A 98 12.23 -19.33 10.59
N PHE A 99 10.95 -19.59 10.89
CA PHE A 99 9.86 -18.65 10.63
C PHE A 99 10.12 -17.31 11.34
N ASP A 100 10.41 -17.33 12.63
CA ASP A 100 10.62 -16.13 13.43
C ASP A 100 11.82 -15.33 12.92
N GLN A 101 12.95 -16.02 12.68
CA GLN A 101 14.16 -15.40 12.16
C GLN A 101 13.96 -14.76 10.78
N THR A 102 13.17 -15.40 9.91
CA THR A 102 12.93 -14.91 8.55
C THR A 102 11.97 -13.73 8.54
N THR A 103 10.91 -13.80 9.37
CA THR A 103 9.78 -12.88 9.31
C THR A 103 9.87 -11.70 10.29
N GLN A 104 10.86 -11.68 11.20
CA GLN A 104 11.04 -10.63 12.21
C GLN A 104 11.04 -9.18 11.68
N ASN A 105 11.42 -8.98 10.42
CA ASN A 105 11.49 -7.66 9.78
C ASN A 105 10.42 -7.48 8.68
N TRP A 106 9.41 -8.34 8.64
CA TRP A 106 8.32 -8.23 7.69
C TRP A 106 7.16 -7.44 8.28
N MET A 107 6.42 -6.79 7.40
CA MET A 107 5.16 -6.13 7.69
C MET A 107 4.08 -6.78 6.83
N SER A 108 2.88 -6.87 7.36
CA SER A 108 1.71 -7.21 6.55
C SER A 108 1.12 -5.93 5.97
N GLY A 109 0.62 -5.99 4.75
CA GLY A 109 -0.06 -4.86 4.11
C GLY A 109 -1.33 -5.28 3.38
N ARG A 110 -2.39 -4.48 3.53
CA ARG A 110 -3.64 -4.66 2.78
C ARG A 110 -4.37 -3.33 2.58
N ILE A 111 -5.33 -3.33 1.67
CA ILE A 111 -6.28 -2.22 1.54
C ILE A 111 -7.47 -2.52 2.44
N THR A 112 -7.80 -1.57 3.30
CA THR A 112 -8.94 -1.66 4.23
C THR A 112 -9.89 -0.52 3.95
N LYS A 113 -11.16 -0.85 3.69
CA LYS A 113 -12.22 0.14 3.50
C LYS A 113 -12.97 0.32 4.81
N MET A 114 -13.13 1.56 5.24
CA MET A 114 -13.83 1.89 6.47
C MET A 114 -14.69 3.13 6.27
N LYS A 115 -15.99 3.02 6.58
CA LYS A 115 -16.96 4.08 6.27
C LYS A 115 -16.81 4.44 4.78
N ASN A 116 -16.52 5.71 4.48
CA ASN A 116 -16.33 6.22 3.11
C ASN A 116 -14.85 6.39 2.72
N ASP A 117 -13.92 5.89 3.53
CA ASP A 117 -12.47 6.06 3.35
C ASP A 117 -11.77 4.74 2.97
N VAL A 118 -10.72 4.88 2.16
CA VAL A 118 -9.80 3.78 1.81
C VAL A 118 -8.48 4.00 2.52
N PHE A 119 -8.09 3.02 3.33
CA PHE A 119 -6.84 3.00 4.09
C PHE A 119 -5.89 1.92 3.57
N TYR A 120 -4.61 2.20 3.71
CA TYR A 120 -3.53 1.25 3.58
C TYR A 120 -3.18 0.80 4.99
N GLU A 121 -3.60 -0.41 5.33
CA GLU A 121 -3.36 -1.02 6.62
C GLU A 121 -2.00 -1.72 6.56
N ILE A 122 -1.09 -1.33 7.45
CA ILE A 122 0.28 -1.84 7.48
C ILE A 122 0.69 -2.16 8.92
N ASP A 123 0.70 -3.44 9.27
CA ASP A 123 0.92 -3.93 10.63
C ASP A 123 2.15 -4.84 10.73
N PRO A 124 2.67 -5.11 11.94
CA PRO A 124 3.67 -6.15 12.14
C PRO A 124 3.25 -7.48 11.51
N TRP A 125 4.22 -8.28 11.05
CA TRP A 125 3.92 -9.57 10.43
C TRP A 125 3.05 -10.44 11.34
N ILE A 126 3.46 -10.67 12.58
CA ILE A 126 2.64 -11.35 13.59
C ILE A 126 2.14 -10.30 14.59
N THR A 127 0.82 -10.16 14.66
CA THR A 127 0.14 -9.29 15.62
C THR A 127 -1.23 -9.86 15.96
N PHE A 128 -1.71 -9.60 17.18
CA PHE A 128 -3.06 -9.95 17.62
C PHE A 128 -4.11 -8.96 17.12
N GLU A 129 -3.72 -7.70 16.89
CA GLU A 129 -4.60 -6.65 16.40
C GLU A 129 -3.97 -5.95 15.19
N LYS A 130 -4.78 -5.68 14.17
CA LYS A 130 -4.37 -5.03 12.93
C LYS A 130 -5.14 -3.73 12.72
N TRP A 131 -4.54 -2.60 13.07
CA TRP A 131 -5.24 -1.30 13.05
C TRP A 131 -4.32 -0.13 12.69
N SER A 132 -3.16 -0.38 12.07
CA SER A 132 -2.30 0.70 11.60
C SER A 132 -2.75 1.21 10.24
N LEU A 133 -3.76 2.09 10.24
CA LEU A 133 -4.43 2.57 9.03
C LEU A 133 -3.83 3.88 8.54
N TYR A 134 -3.41 3.92 7.28
CA TYR A 134 -2.81 5.11 6.67
C TYR A 134 -3.57 5.57 5.44
N ARG A 135 -3.75 6.88 5.30
CA ARG A 135 -4.23 7.49 4.05
C ARG A 135 -3.64 8.87 3.85
N VAL A 136 -3.47 9.27 2.60
CA VAL A 136 -3.06 10.64 2.27
C VAL A 136 -4.30 11.47 1.97
N THR A 137 -4.47 12.55 2.72
CA THR A 137 -5.55 13.52 2.58
C THR A 137 -4.97 14.89 2.20
N PRO A 138 -5.45 15.52 1.14
CA PRO A 138 -5.12 16.92 0.87
C PRO A 138 -5.82 17.82 1.89
N GLN A 139 -5.08 18.78 2.46
CA GLN A 139 -5.57 19.77 3.42
C GLN A 139 -5.07 21.17 3.05
N ILE A 140 -5.82 22.20 3.41
CA ILE A 140 -5.36 23.59 3.31
C ILE A 140 -4.77 23.99 4.66
N ILE A 141 -3.50 24.40 4.67
CA ILE A 141 -2.79 24.87 5.87
C ILE A 141 -2.14 26.21 5.51
N ASN A 142 -2.43 27.26 6.27
CA ASN A 142 -1.93 28.61 6.01
C ASN A 142 -2.18 29.08 4.55
N GLY A 143 -3.37 28.78 4.02
CA GLY A 143 -3.78 29.15 2.66
C GLY A 143 -3.14 28.33 1.53
N LYS A 144 -2.33 27.31 1.84
CA LYS A 144 -1.67 26.45 0.84
C LYS A 144 -2.14 25.01 0.94
N GLN A 145 -2.19 24.32 -0.20
CA GLN A 145 -2.53 22.90 -0.22
C GLN A 145 -1.32 22.06 0.21
N HIS A 146 -1.55 21.15 1.15
CA HIS A 146 -0.59 20.19 1.67
C HIS A 146 -1.18 18.79 1.66
N ASN A 147 -0.40 17.80 1.23
CA ASN A 147 -0.73 16.41 1.51
C ASN A 147 -0.36 16.09 2.96
N VAL A 148 -1.31 15.54 3.70
CA VAL A 148 -1.15 15.05 5.08
C VAL A 148 -1.33 13.53 5.05
N LEU A 149 -0.39 12.81 5.65
CA LEU A 149 -0.57 11.39 5.89
C LEU A 149 -1.30 11.24 7.23
N VAL A 150 -2.57 10.88 7.14
CA VAL A 150 -3.40 10.55 8.30
C VAL A 150 -3.06 9.12 8.74
N TYR A 151 -2.78 8.98 10.02
CA TYR A 151 -2.75 7.71 10.73
C TYR A 151 -4.02 7.61 11.57
N SER A 152 -4.67 6.46 11.49
CA SER A 152 -5.83 6.12 12.28
C SER A 152 -5.64 4.73 12.86
N SER A 153 -6.19 4.52 14.04
CA SER A 153 -6.30 3.21 14.68
C SER A 153 -7.67 3.09 15.35
N ARG A 154 -7.88 1.96 16.03
CA ARG A 154 -9.06 1.75 16.86
C ARG A 154 -9.16 2.77 18.02
N TYR A 155 -8.02 3.21 18.55
CA TYR A 155 -7.97 3.97 19.80
C TYR A 155 -7.62 5.44 19.61
N ASP A 156 -6.88 5.74 18.56
CA ASP A 156 -6.20 7.01 18.38
C ASP A 156 -5.94 7.29 16.90
N GLY A 157 -5.41 8.47 16.62
CA GLY A 157 -4.98 8.83 15.28
C GLY A 157 -4.22 10.13 15.28
N GLY A 158 -3.44 10.38 14.23
CA GLY A 158 -2.58 11.54 14.16
C GLY A 158 -2.25 11.91 12.73
N ASN A 159 -1.54 13.02 12.59
CA ASN A 159 -1.14 13.56 11.31
C ASN A 159 0.37 13.50 11.15
N TYR A 160 0.81 13.12 9.96
CA TYR A 160 2.18 13.27 9.54
C TYR A 160 2.29 14.21 8.34
N TYR A 161 3.39 14.95 8.30
CA TYR A 161 3.65 16.01 7.33
C TYR A 161 5.00 15.77 6.65
N ARG A 162 5.14 16.24 5.41
CA ARG A 162 6.41 16.13 4.66
C ARG A 162 7.55 16.92 5.27
N SER A 163 7.25 18.02 5.94
CA SER A 163 8.25 18.88 6.57
C SER A 163 8.24 18.72 8.10
N LYS A 164 9.42 18.52 8.69
CA LYS A 164 9.62 18.50 10.14
C LYS A 164 9.19 19.80 10.83
N LYS A 165 9.41 20.97 10.19
CA LYS A 165 8.99 22.28 10.71
C LYS A 165 7.47 22.36 10.84
N LEU A 166 6.78 22.09 9.74
CA LEU A 166 5.32 22.01 9.70
C LEU A 166 4.75 21.00 10.71
N ALA A 167 5.36 19.81 10.83
CA ALA A 167 4.92 18.82 11.81
C ALA A 167 4.99 19.31 13.27
N LYS A 168 6.01 20.12 13.61
CA LYS A 168 6.09 20.76 14.93
C LYS A 168 5.03 21.83 15.11
N GLN A 169 4.78 22.64 14.08
CA GLN A 169 3.77 23.70 14.09
C GLN A 169 2.36 23.13 14.27
N MET A 170 2.07 22.01 13.60
CA MET A 170 0.75 21.36 13.60
C MET A 170 0.61 20.27 14.66
N LYS A 171 1.47 20.27 15.68
CA LYS A 171 1.48 19.26 16.72
C LYS A 171 0.11 19.16 17.41
N ASN A 172 -0.43 17.94 17.46
CA ASN A 172 -1.73 17.59 18.04
C ASN A 172 -2.93 18.29 17.39
N PHE A 173 -2.75 18.99 16.27
CA PHE A 173 -3.86 19.59 15.55
C PHE A 173 -4.71 18.49 14.88
N LYS A 174 -6.03 18.59 14.96
CA LYS A 174 -6.97 17.67 14.31
C LYS A 174 -7.78 18.41 13.25
N PHE A 175 -7.86 17.85 12.05
CA PHE A 175 -8.73 18.38 11.00
C PHE A 175 -10.17 17.92 11.25
N GLU A 176 -11.13 18.85 11.31
CA GLU A 176 -12.54 18.56 11.62
C GLU A 176 -13.18 17.52 10.67
N LYS A 177 -12.75 17.50 9.40
CA LYS A 177 -13.29 16.59 8.37
C LYS A 177 -12.53 15.26 8.27
N VAL A 178 -11.66 14.96 9.24
CA VAL A 178 -10.86 13.73 9.27
C VAL A 178 -11.33 12.85 10.42
N ASN A 179 -11.78 11.65 10.09
CA ASN A 179 -12.01 10.60 11.09
C ASN A 179 -10.66 10.04 11.52
N TYR A 180 -10.28 10.29 12.78
CA TYR A 180 -9.01 9.82 13.34
C TYR A 180 -9.12 8.47 14.02
N THR A 181 -10.31 8.11 14.48
CA THR A 181 -10.60 6.82 15.11
C THR A 181 -11.65 6.07 14.30
N MET A 182 -11.60 4.76 14.45
CA MET A 182 -12.57 3.83 13.88
C MET A 182 -13.96 4.00 14.49
#